data_AF-A0A9D9T8R5-F1
#
_entry.id   AF-A0A9D9T8R5-F1
#
_cell.length_a   1.000
_cell.length_b   1.000
_cell.length_c   1.000
_cell.angle_alpha   90.00
_cell.angle_beta   90.00
_cell.angle_gamma   90.00
#
_symmetry.space_group_name_H-M   'P 1'
#
loop_
_entity.id
_entity.type
_entity.pdbx_description
1 polymer ?
#
loop_
_entity_poly.entity_id
_entity_poly.type
_entity_poly.pdbx_seq_one_letter_code
_entity_poly.pdbx_strand_id
1 'polypeptide(L)'
;MSIAKIIRCTLATLVIGISVSGHAADAPTVTPVKVDENSFRCIRKMTPVRHFYVDNLLGNTAGTLAAANAPKGAIYPAGSVVQLVPGEAMVKREAGFSPATGDWEFFELNVDEKGTEIGKRGFADVNNQFGGNCFACHVPARDPWDFICESGRGCEPIP
;
A
#
# COMPACT_ATOMS: atom_id res chain seq x y z
N MET A 1 -79.84 -36.96 11.05
CA MET A 1 -78.86 -35.88 11.20
C MET A 1 -77.50 -36.42 10.74
N SER A 2 -76.83 -35.67 9.86
CA SER A 2 -75.71 -36.02 8.96
C SER A 2 -74.50 -36.77 9.53
N ILE A 3 -73.84 -37.60 8.70
CA ILE A 3 -72.38 -37.89 8.64
C ILE A 3 -72.12 -38.49 7.22
N ALA A 4 -71.68 -37.70 6.23
CA ALA A 4 -70.30 -37.33 5.86
C ALA A 4 -69.68 -38.27 4.79
N LYS A 5 -69.67 -37.80 3.53
CA LYS A 5 -68.92 -38.36 2.40
C LYS A 5 -67.44 -38.02 2.57
N ILE A 6 -66.59 -39.04 2.66
CA ILE A 6 -65.12 -38.89 2.70
C ILE A 6 -64.64 -38.64 1.27
N ILE A 7 -64.31 -37.40 0.96
CA ILE A 7 -63.63 -37.01 -0.28
C ILE A 7 -62.12 -37.02 0.00
N ARG A 8 -61.41 -37.89 -0.75
CA ARG A 8 -59.96 -37.96 -0.81
C ARG A 8 -59.40 -36.62 -1.30
N CYS A 9 -58.52 -36.01 -0.50
CA CYS A 9 -57.74 -34.84 -0.91
C CYS A 9 -56.28 -35.29 -1.07
N THR A 10 -55.87 -35.53 -2.31
CA THR A 10 -54.48 -35.89 -2.65
C THR A 10 -53.65 -34.60 -2.61
N LEU A 11 -52.78 -34.46 -1.61
CA LEU A 11 -51.86 -33.32 -1.50
C LEU A 11 -50.71 -33.50 -2.49
N ALA A 12 -50.66 -32.68 -3.54
CA ALA A 12 -49.52 -32.58 -4.44
C ALA A 12 -48.49 -31.63 -3.83
N THR A 13 -47.36 -32.18 -3.38
CA THR A 13 -46.24 -31.42 -2.80
C THR A 13 -45.45 -30.74 -3.92
N LEU A 14 -45.60 -29.43 -4.09
CA LEU A 14 -44.84 -28.62 -5.04
C LEU A 14 -43.49 -28.24 -4.42
N VAL A 15 -42.41 -28.84 -4.92
CA VAL A 15 -41.02 -28.50 -4.53
C VAL A 15 -40.58 -27.30 -5.37
N ILE A 16 -40.48 -26.12 -4.74
CA ILE A 16 -39.92 -24.91 -5.36
C ILE A 16 -38.40 -24.96 -5.17
N GLY A 17 -37.67 -25.32 -6.23
CA GLY A 17 -36.21 -25.23 -6.27
C GLY A 17 -35.78 -23.76 -6.39
N ILE A 18 -35.16 -23.22 -5.34
CA ILE A 18 -34.54 -21.88 -5.37
C ILE A 18 -33.13 -22.04 -5.94
N SER A 19 -32.95 -21.65 -7.21
CA SER A 19 -31.63 -21.53 -7.82
C SER A 19 -30.96 -20.24 -7.32
N VAL A 20 -29.99 -20.36 -6.42
CA VAL A 20 -29.13 -19.24 -6.03
C VAL A 20 -28.06 -19.05 -7.10
N SER A 21 -28.26 -18.08 -7.98
CA SER A 21 -27.23 -17.64 -8.92
C SER A 21 -26.16 -16.83 -8.16
N GLY A 22 -25.06 -17.50 -7.78
CA GLY A 22 -23.89 -16.83 -7.23
C GLY A 22 -23.24 -15.94 -8.28
N HIS A 23 -23.33 -14.62 -8.10
CA HIS A 23 -22.50 -13.66 -8.83
C HIS A 23 -21.11 -13.70 -8.21
N ALA A 24 -20.15 -14.28 -8.93
CA ALA A 24 -18.74 -14.09 -8.60
C ALA A 24 -18.41 -12.61 -8.83
N ALA A 25 -18.14 -11.87 -7.75
CA ALA A 25 -17.59 -10.53 -7.86
C ALA A 25 -16.16 -10.65 -8.41
N ASP A 26 -15.88 -10.01 -9.55
CA ASP A 26 -14.52 -9.88 -10.06
C ASP A 26 -13.64 -9.25 -8.97
N ALA A 27 -12.61 -9.96 -8.54
CA ALA A 27 -11.61 -9.41 -7.65
C ALA A 27 -10.91 -8.24 -8.36
N PRO A 28 -10.70 -7.09 -7.70
CA PRO A 28 -10.02 -5.97 -8.34
C PRO A 28 -8.63 -6.40 -8.80
N THR A 29 -8.33 -6.17 -10.08
CA THR A 29 -7.00 -6.40 -10.65
C THR A 29 -6.00 -5.50 -9.94
N VAL A 30 -5.09 -6.10 -9.18
CA VAL A 30 -4.00 -5.43 -8.50
C VAL A 30 -2.88 -5.20 -9.51
N THR A 31 -2.55 -3.92 -9.79
CA THR A 31 -1.43 -3.57 -10.67
C THR A 31 -0.11 -3.72 -9.91
N PRO A 32 0.80 -4.62 -10.34
CA PRO A 32 2.10 -4.76 -9.70
C PRO A 32 2.95 -3.50 -9.90
N VAL A 33 3.63 -3.05 -8.85
CA VAL A 33 4.54 -1.91 -8.94
C VAL A 33 5.88 -2.41 -9.49
N LYS A 34 6.30 -2.02 -10.69
CA LYS A 34 7.66 -2.35 -11.15
C LYS A 34 8.66 -1.37 -10.52
N VAL A 35 9.71 -1.89 -9.89
CA VAL A 35 10.80 -1.07 -9.32
C VAL A 35 12.14 -1.58 -9.81
N ASP A 36 12.87 -0.69 -10.45
CA ASP A 36 14.23 -0.83 -10.97
C ASP A 36 14.99 0.50 -10.79
N GLU A 37 16.25 0.57 -11.21
CA GLU A 37 17.12 1.74 -11.07
C GLU A 37 16.50 3.01 -11.69
N ASN A 38 15.75 2.87 -12.79
CA ASN A 38 15.10 3.99 -13.47
C ASN A 38 13.88 4.53 -12.72
N SER A 39 13.46 3.85 -11.65
CA SER A 39 12.40 4.32 -10.75
C SER A 39 12.86 5.50 -9.90
N PHE A 40 14.18 5.68 -9.75
CA PHE A 40 14.77 6.73 -8.94
C PHE A 40 15.41 7.78 -9.86
N ARG A 41 15.06 9.05 -9.63
CA ARG A 41 15.62 10.19 -10.36
C ARG A 41 16.06 11.25 -9.37
N CYS A 42 16.66 12.33 -9.87
CA CYS A 42 17.00 13.48 -9.03
C CYS A 42 15.78 13.93 -8.20
N ILE A 43 15.89 13.85 -6.86
CA ILE A 43 14.79 14.15 -5.93
C ILE A 43 14.24 15.57 -6.10
N ARG A 44 15.07 16.51 -6.56
CA ARG A 44 14.65 17.90 -6.87
C ARG A 44 13.70 18.00 -8.07
N LYS A 45 13.48 16.90 -8.79
CA LYS A 45 12.50 16.75 -9.89
C LYS A 45 11.23 16.00 -9.45
N MET A 46 11.12 15.67 -8.16
CA MET A 46 9.90 15.12 -7.55
C MET A 46 9.07 16.25 -6.93
N THR A 47 7.86 15.95 -6.47
CA THR A 47 6.99 16.93 -5.83
C THR A 47 7.44 17.16 -4.37
N PRO A 48 7.83 18.38 -3.97
CA PRO A 48 8.22 18.65 -2.59
C PRO A 48 7.01 18.62 -1.65
N VAL A 49 7.19 18.00 -0.48
CA VAL A 49 6.23 17.97 0.62
C VAL A 49 6.98 18.29 1.91
N ARG A 50 6.88 19.56 2.34
CA ARG A 50 7.59 20.07 3.53
C ARG A 50 9.09 19.80 3.47
N HIS A 51 9.58 18.75 4.12
CA HIS A 51 10.99 18.40 4.20
C HIS A 51 11.40 17.20 3.32
N PHE A 52 10.45 16.48 2.71
CA PHE A 52 10.72 15.35 1.82
C PHE A 52 10.13 15.59 0.42
N TYR A 53 10.33 14.64 -0.48
CA TYR A 53 9.83 14.67 -1.85
C TYR A 53 9.03 13.41 -2.15
N VAL A 54 8.01 13.55 -3.00
CA VAL A 54 7.14 12.45 -3.41
C VAL A 54 6.97 12.34 -4.91
N ASP A 55 6.70 11.11 -5.36
CA ASP A 55 6.18 10.81 -6.68
C ASP A 55 5.29 9.57 -6.67
N ASN A 56 4.93 9.03 -7.84
CA ASN A 56 4.24 7.76 -7.97
C ASN A 56 4.60 7.01 -9.26
N LEU A 57 5.10 5.77 -9.16
CA LEU A 57 5.50 4.93 -10.29
C LEU A 57 4.34 4.44 -11.16
N LEU A 58 3.11 4.52 -10.65
CA LEU A 58 1.88 4.23 -11.40
C LEU A 58 1.19 5.50 -11.91
N GLY A 59 1.83 6.67 -11.78
CA GLY A 59 1.32 7.97 -12.25
C GLY A 59 0.32 8.64 -11.32
N ASN A 60 0.00 8.06 -10.15
CA ASN A 60 -0.92 8.66 -9.17
C ASN A 60 -0.22 9.62 -8.20
N THR A 61 0.55 10.58 -8.71
CA THR A 61 1.27 11.56 -7.88
C THR A 61 0.31 12.43 -7.06
N ALA A 62 -0.88 12.72 -7.61
CA ALA A 62 -1.93 13.45 -6.90
C ALA A 62 -2.44 12.69 -5.65
N GLY A 63 -2.65 11.38 -5.75
CA GLY A 63 -3.03 10.54 -4.62
C GLY A 63 -1.94 10.44 -3.57
N THR A 64 -0.67 10.29 -3.99
CA THR A 64 0.48 10.36 -3.08
C THR A 64 0.51 11.69 -2.32
N LEU A 65 0.33 12.81 -3.02
CA LEU A 65 0.33 14.14 -2.42
C LEU A 65 -0.86 14.36 -1.48
N ALA A 66 -2.03 13.83 -1.80
CA ALA A 66 -3.19 13.89 -0.93
C ALA A 66 -2.96 13.13 0.37
N ALA A 67 -2.41 11.91 0.31
CA ALA A 67 -2.06 11.13 1.49
C ALA A 67 -1.01 11.85 2.36
N ALA A 68 0.03 12.40 1.73
CA ALA A 68 1.09 13.13 2.42
C ALA A 68 0.62 14.41 3.12
N ASN A 69 -0.49 15.01 2.69
CA ASN A 69 -1.07 16.21 3.30
C ASN A 69 -2.29 15.92 4.17
N ALA A 70 -2.66 14.67 4.36
CA ALA A 70 -3.81 14.29 5.17
C ALA A 70 -3.59 14.69 6.65
N PRO A 71 -4.44 15.54 7.24
CA PRO A 71 -4.20 16.09 8.58
C PRO A 71 -4.28 15.03 9.69
N LYS A 72 -4.91 13.89 9.41
CA LYS A 72 -5.10 12.77 10.35
C LYS A 72 -4.34 11.51 9.93
N GLY A 73 -3.42 11.63 8.97
CA GLY A 73 -2.78 10.49 8.33
C GLY A 73 -3.67 9.84 7.27
N ALA A 74 -3.06 9.05 6.40
CA ALA A 74 -3.71 8.32 5.32
C ALA A 74 -2.80 7.20 4.84
N ILE A 75 -3.39 6.13 4.32
CA ILE A 75 -2.65 5.10 3.59
C ILE A 75 -2.23 5.67 2.23
N TYR A 76 -0.95 5.55 1.92
CA TYR A 76 -0.41 5.95 0.63
C TYR A 76 -0.85 4.96 -0.46
N PRO A 77 -1.20 5.44 -1.67
CA PRO A 77 -1.55 4.55 -2.76
C PRO A 77 -0.34 3.76 -3.26
N ALA A 78 -0.57 2.59 -3.86
CA ALA A 78 0.47 1.83 -4.53
C ALA A 78 1.21 2.71 -5.57
N GLY A 79 2.51 2.46 -5.69
CA GLY A 79 3.43 3.20 -6.53
C GLY A 79 4.01 4.46 -5.88
N SER A 80 3.52 4.93 -4.73
CA SER A 80 4.09 6.10 -4.06
C SER A 80 5.59 5.93 -3.82
N VAL A 81 6.37 6.94 -4.21
CA VAL A 81 7.80 7.05 -3.90
C VAL A 81 7.99 8.18 -2.91
N VAL A 82 8.76 7.96 -1.85
CA VAL A 82 9.09 8.97 -0.84
C VAL A 82 10.60 9.02 -0.66
N GLN A 83 11.19 10.21 -0.74
CA GLN A 83 12.62 10.44 -0.50
C GLN A 83 12.85 11.69 0.34
N LEU A 84 13.67 11.57 1.38
CA LEU A 84 14.17 12.71 2.16
C LEU A 84 15.58 13.13 1.69
N VAL A 85 16.45 12.13 1.47
CA VAL A 85 17.83 12.29 0.99
C VAL A 85 18.04 11.50 -0.31
N PRO A 86 19.05 11.84 -1.13
CA PRO A 86 19.26 11.14 -2.40
C PRO A 86 19.51 9.64 -2.25
N GLY A 87 20.26 9.24 -1.22
CA GLY A 87 20.72 7.86 -1.02
C GLY A 87 19.71 6.90 -0.38
N GLU A 88 18.47 7.34 -0.12
CA GLU A 88 17.45 6.49 0.49
C GLU A 88 16.08 6.75 -0.14
N ALA A 89 15.27 5.70 -0.26
CA ALA A 89 13.90 5.81 -0.74
C ALA A 89 12.96 4.77 -0.11
N MET A 90 11.68 5.09 -0.11
CA MET A 90 10.60 4.14 0.17
C MET A 90 9.67 4.07 -1.03
N VAL A 91 9.25 2.86 -1.41
CA VAL A 91 8.23 2.64 -2.44
C VAL A 91 7.07 1.85 -1.87
N LYS A 92 5.86 2.39 -2.00
CA LYS A 92 4.62 1.69 -1.64
C LYS A 92 4.32 0.63 -2.70
N ARG A 93 4.38 -0.63 -2.32
CA ARG A 93 4.03 -1.78 -3.16
C ARG A 93 2.52 -1.94 -3.25
N GLU A 94 2.10 -2.84 -4.13
CA GLU A 94 0.73 -3.30 -4.20
C GLU A 94 0.24 -3.91 -2.87
N ALA A 95 -1.09 -3.84 -2.63
CA ALA A 95 -1.67 -4.26 -1.36
C ALA A 95 -1.35 -5.73 -1.03
N GLY A 96 -0.84 -5.97 0.18
CA GLY A 96 -0.51 -7.30 0.68
C GLY A 96 0.88 -7.83 0.26
N PHE A 97 1.69 -7.02 -0.44
CA PHE A 97 3.06 -7.39 -0.81
C PHE A 97 3.95 -7.63 0.41
N SER A 98 3.82 -6.80 1.44
CA SER A 98 4.54 -6.93 2.71
C SER A 98 3.68 -6.40 3.86
N PRO A 99 2.80 -7.23 4.42
CA PRO A 99 1.90 -6.81 5.50
C PRO A 99 2.63 -6.27 6.73
N ALA A 100 3.84 -6.76 7.00
CA ALA A 100 4.66 -6.32 8.13
C ALA A 100 5.06 -4.85 8.02
N THR A 101 5.32 -4.36 6.81
CA THR A 101 5.79 -2.99 6.55
C THR A 101 4.69 -2.08 6.00
N GLY A 102 3.43 -2.52 6.06
CA GLY A 102 2.33 -1.83 5.38
C GLY A 102 2.61 -1.68 3.89
N ASP A 103 3.20 -2.69 3.26
CA ASP A 103 3.56 -2.71 1.84
C ASP A 103 4.65 -1.69 1.43
N TRP A 104 5.33 -1.05 2.37
CA TRP A 104 6.51 -0.25 2.05
C TRP A 104 7.74 -1.13 1.82
N GLU A 105 8.40 -0.93 0.70
CA GLU A 105 9.75 -1.42 0.42
C GLU A 105 10.76 -0.29 0.63
N PHE A 106 11.87 -0.59 1.30
CA PHE A 106 12.94 0.35 1.63
C PHE A 106 14.15 0.14 0.74
N PHE A 107 14.82 1.24 0.38
CA PHE A 107 15.95 1.25 -0.54
C PHE A 107 17.10 2.08 0.02
N GLU A 108 18.30 1.53 -0.09
CA GLU A 108 19.55 2.25 -0.01
C GLU A 108 20.10 2.37 -1.43
N LEU A 109 20.43 3.59 -1.83
CA LEU A 109 20.70 4.00 -3.20
C LEU A 109 22.12 4.58 -3.31
N ASN A 110 22.86 4.08 -4.30
CA ASN A 110 24.11 4.70 -4.73
C ASN A 110 23.77 5.72 -5.81
N VAL A 111 23.98 7.00 -5.53
CA VAL A 111 23.65 8.10 -6.46
C VAL A 111 24.91 8.82 -6.90
N ASP A 112 25.11 8.95 -8.20
CA ASP A 112 26.20 9.70 -8.80
C ASP A 112 25.72 10.56 -9.99
N GLU A 113 26.65 11.16 -10.72
CA GLU A 113 26.32 11.98 -11.90
C GLU A 113 25.74 11.18 -13.08
N LYS A 114 25.94 9.85 -13.11
CA LYS A 114 25.47 8.95 -14.17
C LYS A 114 24.06 8.45 -13.89
N GLY A 115 23.66 8.37 -12.62
CA GLY A 115 22.31 7.98 -12.25
C GLY A 115 22.21 7.44 -10.84
N THR A 116 21.34 6.45 -10.67
CA THR A 116 21.09 5.79 -9.39
C THR A 116 21.19 4.28 -9.58
N GLU A 117 21.93 3.63 -8.70
CA GLU A 117 21.96 2.17 -8.57
C GLU A 117 21.30 1.77 -7.25
N ILE A 118 20.62 0.62 -7.25
CA ILE A 118 20.06 0.06 -6.01
C ILE A 118 21.19 -0.69 -5.30
N GLY A 119 21.69 -0.14 -4.19
CA GLY A 119 22.67 -0.82 -3.34
C GLY A 119 22.03 -1.94 -2.54
N LYS A 120 20.94 -1.61 -1.82
CA LYS A 120 20.12 -2.58 -1.08
C LYS A 120 18.65 -2.24 -1.24
N ARG A 121 17.81 -3.28 -1.19
CA ARG A 121 16.34 -3.13 -1.14
C ARG A 121 15.70 -4.26 -0.34
N GLY A 122 14.49 -4.04 0.16
CA GLY A 122 13.72 -5.03 0.89
C GLY A 122 12.76 -4.43 1.92
N PHE A 123 12.47 -5.21 2.96
CA PHE A 123 11.40 -4.90 3.92
C PHE A 123 11.95 -4.64 5.33
N ALA A 124 11.61 -5.50 6.29
CA ALA A 124 11.98 -5.29 7.70
C ALA A 124 13.50 -5.31 7.96
N ASP A 125 14.29 -5.98 7.12
CA ASP A 125 15.70 -6.28 7.41
C ASP A 125 16.69 -5.35 6.70
N VAL A 126 16.21 -4.31 6.00
CA VAL A 126 17.09 -3.40 5.25
C VAL A 126 17.75 -2.41 6.18
N ASN A 127 19.07 -2.31 6.08
CA ASN A 127 19.88 -1.33 6.77
C ASN A 127 20.53 -0.37 5.78
N ASN A 128 20.55 0.92 6.11
CA ASN A 128 21.22 1.93 5.31
C ASN A 128 22.75 1.81 5.37
N GLN A 129 23.45 2.71 4.67
CA GLN A 129 24.91 2.74 4.61
C GLN A 129 25.58 2.98 5.98
N PHE A 130 24.86 3.54 6.95
CA PHE A 130 25.34 3.79 8.31
C PHE A 130 25.00 2.65 9.29
N GLY A 131 24.36 1.58 8.81
CA GLY A 131 23.97 0.42 9.62
C GLY A 131 22.66 0.61 10.41
N GLY A 132 21.96 1.73 10.24
CA GLY A 132 20.62 1.94 10.79
C GLY A 132 19.57 1.17 10.02
N ASN A 133 18.64 0.52 10.72
CA ASN A 133 17.55 -0.23 10.09
C ASN A 133 16.44 0.71 9.63
N CYS A 134 16.07 0.62 8.34
CA CYS A 134 15.06 1.49 7.74
C CYS A 134 13.70 1.26 8.40
N PHE A 135 13.23 0.02 8.44
CA PHE A 135 11.89 -0.26 8.96
C PHE A 135 11.72 0.13 10.43
N ALA A 136 12.68 -0.22 11.30
CA ALA A 136 12.64 0.09 12.72
C ALA A 136 12.56 1.60 13.00
N CYS A 137 13.23 2.43 12.18
CA CYS A 137 13.10 3.89 12.26
C CYS A 137 11.69 4.38 11.90
N HIS A 138 11.01 3.71 10.98
CA HIS A 138 9.69 4.08 10.48
C HIS A 138 8.51 3.49 11.29
N VAL A 139 8.73 2.43 12.09
CA VAL A 139 7.69 1.79 12.93
C VAL A 139 6.93 2.76 13.85
N PRO A 140 7.57 3.73 14.54
CA PRO A 140 6.84 4.67 15.39
C PRO A 140 5.82 5.54 14.63
N ALA A 141 5.99 5.68 13.31
CA ALA A 141 5.08 6.40 12.43
C ALA A 141 4.00 5.50 11.79
N ARG A 142 3.88 4.22 12.19
CA ARG A 142 2.90 3.29 11.61
C ARG A 142 1.48 3.87 11.61
N ASP A 143 0.97 4.18 12.81
CA ASP A 143 -0.38 4.68 12.99
C ASP A 143 -0.34 6.14 13.50
N PRO A 144 -1.12 7.06 12.91
CA PRO A 144 -1.94 6.92 11.70
C PRO A 144 -1.18 7.24 10.39
N TRP A 145 0.16 7.37 10.42
CA TRP A 145 0.94 8.01 9.36
C TRP A 145 1.47 7.07 8.28
N ASP A 146 1.04 5.80 8.29
CA ASP A 146 1.39 4.80 7.30
C ASP A 146 2.91 4.66 7.14
N PHE A 147 3.61 4.59 8.27
CA PHE A 147 5.07 4.50 8.36
C PHE A 147 5.82 5.71 7.78
N ILE A 148 5.16 6.77 7.33
CA ILE A 148 5.85 8.01 6.93
C ILE A 148 6.09 8.87 8.15
N CYS A 149 7.34 8.85 8.62
CA CYS A 149 7.75 9.64 9.75
C CYS A 149 7.95 11.10 9.34
N GLU A 150 7.63 12.02 10.25
CA GLU A 150 7.98 13.44 10.14
C GLU A 150 8.27 14.02 11.53
N SER A 151 8.67 15.30 11.60
CA SER A 151 8.74 16.04 12.87
C SER A 151 7.40 15.98 13.62
N GLY A 152 7.42 15.48 14.85
CA GLY A 152 6.22 15.25 15.67
C GLY A 152 5.35 14.06 15.22
N ARG A 153 5.82 13.25 14.26
CA ARG A 153 5.14 12.06 13.70
C ARG A 153 6.06 10.83 13.70
N GLY A 154 6.75 10.58 14.82
CA GLY A 154 7.52 9.35 15.02
C GLY A 154 8.89 9.26 14.33
N CYS A 155 9.41 10.32 13.71
CA CYS A 155 10.82 10.31 13.30
C CYS A 155 11.72 10.48 14.54
N GLU A 156 12.63 9.54 14.73
CA GLU A 156 13.83 9.76 15.55
C GLU A 156 14.82 10.68 14.81
N PRO A 157 15.74 11.37 15.51
CA PRO A 157 16.80 12.14 14.86
C PRO A 157 17.65 11.28 13.93
N ILE A 158 17.87 11.75 12.70
CA ILE A 158 18.77 11.11 11.74
C ILE A 158 20.22 11.46 12.13
N PRO A 159 21.15 10.49 12.20
CA PRO A 159 22.58 10.72 12.51
C PRO A 159 23.29 11.67 11.54
#